data_AF-A0A522YUL2-F1
#
_entry.id   AF-A0A522YUL2-F1
#
_cell.length_a   1.000
_cell.length_b   1.000
_cell.length_c   1.000
_cell.angle_alpha   90.00
_cell.angle_beta   90.00
_cell.angle_gamma   90.00
#
_symmetry.space_group_name_H-M   'P 1'
#
loop_
_entity.id
_entity.type
_entity.pdbx_description
1 polymer ?
#
loop_
_entity_poly.entity_id
_entity_poly.type
_entity_poly.pdbx_seq_one_letter_code
_entity_poly.pdbx_strand_id
1 'polypeptide(L)'
;DLLSESRVLVLGAGETAEKTARHLLSAKVSGLHIANRTWDRAAALAAALRADPVRWEAFPRLLSKVDVVVSSTSAPEPVLTVPMVREALAERGGRSLFVVDIAMPRDVAEGVGELDGAYLYTLSDLGALAAENADKRRGEFTAASAVVADAAESFGAWLESVRAGREVSLRHSTLRPLGAAPALRAA
;
A
#
# COMPACT_ATOMS: atom_id res chain seq x y z
N ASP A 1 -16.47 1.49 7.03
CA ASP A 1 -16.29 0.21 6.30
C ASP A 1 -15.66 0.47 4.94
N LEU A 2 -14.42 1.01 4.90
CA LEU A 2 -13.76 1.46 3.66
C LEU A 2 -12.84 0.38 3.07
N LEU A 3 -12.32 -0.49 3.94
CA LEU A 3 -11.64 -1.72 3.56
C LEU A 3 -12.60 -2.68 2.88
N SER A 4 -13.88 -2.70 3.26
CA SER A 4 -14.83 -3.68 2.72
C SER A 4 -15.17 -3.53 1.25
N GLU A 5 -14.84 -2.38 0.65
CA GLU A 5 -14.95 -2.16 -0.80
C GLU A 5 -13.61 -2.33 -1.54
N SER A 6 -12.50 -2.41 -0.81
CA SER A 6 -11.16 -2.41 -1.40
C SER A 6 -10.76 -3.79 -1.92
N ARG A 7 -10.18 -3.83 -3.12
CA ARG A 7 -9.58 -5.05 -3.69
C ARG A 7 -8.09 -5.08 -3.40
N VAL A 8 -7.59 -6.21 -2.94
CA VAL A 8 -6.20 -6.38 -2.52
C VAL A 8 -5.48 -7.37 -3.43
N LEU A 9 -4.23 -7.07 -3.80
CA LEU A 9 -3.28 -8.02 -4.36
C LEU A 9 -2.16 -8.30 -3.35
N VAL A 10 -1.92 -9.55 -3.03
CA VAL A 10 -0.77 -10.01 -2.24
C VAL A 10 0.26 -10.66 -3.16
N LEU A 11 1.48 -10.14 -3.15
CA LEU A 11 2.65 -10.70 -3.82
C LEU A 11 3.47 -11.48 -2.79
N GLY A 12 3.48 -12.80 -2.92
CA GLY A 12 4.12 -13.72 -1.99
C GLY A 12 3.13 -14.68 -1.34
N ALA A 13 3.67 -15.78 -0.82
CA ALA A 13 2.89 -16.83 -0.15
C ALA A 13 3.66 -17.43 1.05
N GLY A 14 4.47 -16.59 1.71
CA GLY A 14 5.12 -16.93 2.97
C GLY A 14 4.23 -16.65 4.18
N GLU A 15 4.74 -16.93 5.38
CA GLU A 15 4.03 -16.74 6.65
C GLU A 15 3.52 -15.31 6.82
N THR A 16 4.34 -14.31 6.50
CA THR A 16 3.96 -12.89 6.57
C THR A 16 2.81 -12.56 5.62
N ALA A 17 2.90 -13.02 4.36
CA ALA A 17 1.85 -12.84 3.37
C ALA A 17 0.52 -13.46 3.83
N GLU A 18 0.57 -14.67 4.40
CA GLU A 18 -0.62 -15.34 4.94
C GLU A 18 -1.24 -14.56 6.11
N LYS A 19 -0.45 -14.15 7.11
CA LYS A 19 -0.95 -13.40 8.26
C LYS A 19 -1.60 -12.09 7.84
N THR A 20 -0.94 -11.33 6.96
CA THR A 20 -1.49 -10.07 6.44
C THR A 20 -2.78 -10.29 5.65
N ALA A 21 -2.81 -11.31 4.79
CA ALA A 21 -4.01 -11.66 4.02
C ALA A 21 -5.20 -12.05 4.91
N ARG A 22 -4.98 -12.85 5.97
CA ARG A 22 -6.02 -13.20 6.96
C ARG A 22 -6.58 -11.97 7.66
N HIS A 23 -5.71 -11.03 8.04
CA HIS A 23 -6.13 -9.80 8.68
C HIS A 23 -6.99 -8.94 7.74
N LEU A 24 -6.57 -8.77 6.48
CA LEU A 24 -7.35 -8.03 5.47
C LEU A 24 -8.73 -8.64 5.23
N LEU A 25 -8.84 -9.98 5.22
CA LEU A 25 -10.14 -10.66 5.18
C LEU A 25 -10.99 -10.38 6.41
N SER A 26 -10.40 -10.32 7.60
CA SER A 26 -11.13 -9.96 8.83
C SER A 26 -11.65 -8.50 8.79
N ALA A 27 -10.94 -7.62 8.07
CA ALA A 27 -11.38 -6.27 7.74
C ALA A 27 -12.36 -6.21 6.55
N LYS A 28 -12.85 -7.37 6.09
CA LYS A 28 -13.93 -7.57 5.11
C LYS A 28 -13.67 -7.08 3.68
N VAL A 29 -12.41 -7.04 3.22
CA VAL A 29 -12.06 -6.60 1.85
C VAL A 29 -12.92 -7.22 0.76
N SER A 30 -13.23 -6.44 -0.29
CA SER A 30 -14.16 -6.84 -1.36
C SER A 30 -13.61 -7.93 -2.27
N GLY A 31 -12.29 -8.05 -2.34
CA GLY A 31 -11.60 -9.08 -3.09
C GLY A 31 -10.15 -9.21 -2.62
N LEU A 32 -9.66 -10.44 -2.64
CA LEU A 32 -8.28 -10.77 -2.31
C LEU A 32 -7.70 -11.62 -3.44
N HIS A 33 -6.61 -11.14 -4.03
CA HIS A 33 -5.84 -11.82 -5.05
C HIS A 33 -4.47 -12.21 -4.50
N ILE A 34 -3.99 -13.39 -4.85
CA ILE A 34 -2.68 -13.90 -4.37
C ILE A 34 -1.85 -14.31 -5.57
N ALA A 35 -0.68 -13.68 -5.74
CA ALA A 35 0.30 -14.05 -6.75
C ALA A 35 1.61 -14.49 -6.08
N ASN A 36 2.21 -15.56 -6.60
CA ASN A 36 3.51 -16.03 -6.14
C ASN A 36 4.25 -16.69 -7.32
N ARG A 37 5.59 -16.54 -7.36
CA ARG A 37 6.45 -17.14 -8.41
C ARG A 37 6.22 -18.65 -8.56
N THR A 38 6.04 -19.34 -7.45
CA THR A 38 5.60 -20.74 -7.43
C THR A 38 4.08 -20.78 -7.39
N TRP A 39 3.45 -21.14 -8.51
CA TRP A 39 1.98 -21.20 -8.65
C TRP A 39 1.31 -22.00 -7.54
N ASP A 40 1.82 -23.19 -7.23
CA ASP A 40 1.18 -24.07 -6.25
C ASP A 40 1.08 -23.43 -4.86
N ARG A 41 2.04 -22.58 -4.48
CA ARG A 41 1.97 -21.82 -3.22
C ARG A 41 0.90 -20.74 -3.25
N ALA A 42 0.74 -20.02 -4.38
CA ALA A 42 -0.35 -19.05 -4.53
C ALA A 42 -1.71 -19.75 -4.50
N ALA A 43 -1.86 -20.86 -5.23
CA ALA A 43 -3.09 -21.64 -5.29
C ALA A 43 -3.47 -22.22 -3.91
N ALA A 44 -2.51 -22.80 -3.19
CA ALA A 44 -2.73 -23.34 -1.86
C ALA A 44 -3.17 -22.26 -0.85
N LEU A 45 -2.45 -21.13 -0.80
CA LEU A 45 -2.79 -20.03 0.09
C LEU A 45 -4.15 -19.41 -0.27
N ALA A 46 -4.43 -19.23 -1.57
CA ALA A 46 -5.69 -18.69 -2.04
C ALA A 46 -6.86 -19.61 -1.67
N ALA A 47 -6.71 -20.92 -1.83
CA ALA A 47 -7.72 -21.90 -1.41
C ALA A 47 -7.97 -21.86 0.11
N ALA A 48 -6.91 -21.78 0.92
CA ALA A 48 -7.02 -21.69 2.37
C ALA A 48 -7.73 -20.42 2.86
N LEU A 49 -7.66 -19.34 2.07
CA LEU A 49 -8.20 -18.03 2.41
C LEU A 49 -9.47 -17.65 1.63
N ARG A 50 -9.97 -18.53 0.74
CA ARG A 50 -11.07 -18.22 -0.20
C ARG A 50 -10.79 -16.96 -1.03
N ALA A 51 -9.54 -16.82 -1.45
CA ALA A 51 -9.05 -15.76 -2.31
C ALA A 51 -8.86 -16.27 -3.75
N ASP A 52 -8.58 -15.36 -4.67
CA ASP A 52 -8.34 -15.67 -6.07
C ASP A 52 -6.83 -15.82 -6.36
N PRO A 53 -6.36 -16.98 -6.81
CA PRO A 53 -4.97 -17.13 -7.21
C PRO A 53 -4.72 -16.47 -8.57
N VAL A 54 -3.58 -15.79 -8.69
CA VAL A 54 -3.17 -15.04 -9.88
C VAL A 54 -1.82 -15.56 -10.35
N ARG A 55 -1.71 -15.82 -11.66
CA ARG A 55 -0.44 -16.20 -12.28
C ARG A 55 0.57 -15.06 -12.12
N TRP A 56 1.81 -15.38 -11.80
CA TRP A 56 2.85 -14.39 -11.55
C TRP A 56 3.00 -13.42 -12.73
N GLU A 57 2.93 -13.91 -13.95
CA GLU A 57 3.04 -13.13 -15.18
C GLU A 57 1.84 -12.19 -15.40
N ALA A 58 0.72 -12.46 -14.73
CA ALA A 58 -0.52 -11.72 -14.87
C ALA A 58 -0.70 -10.62 -13.81
N PHE A 59 0.02 -10.67 -12.68
CA PHE A 59 -0.18 -9.70 -11.59
C PHE A 59 -0.01 -8.23 -12.04
N PRO A 60 0.91 -7.86 -12.96
CA PRO A 60 1.05 -6.46 -13.36
C PRO A 60 -0.24 -5.88 -13.95
N ARG A 61 -1.03 -6.70 -14.66
CA ARG A 61 -2.32 -6.30 -15.24
C ARG A 61 -3.43 -6.11 -14.19
N LEU A 62 -3.23 -6.62 -12.97
CA LEU A 62 -4.16 -6.40 -11.87
C LEU A 62 -3.89 -5.08 -11.15
N LEU A 63 -2.72 -4.48 -11.31
CA LEU A 63 -2.36 -3.24 -10.61
C LEU A 63 -3.31 -2.08 -10.92
N SER A 64 -3.97 -2.06 -12.08
CA SER A 64 -5.00 -1.05 -12.41
C SER A 64 -6.38 -1.34 -11.81
N LYS A 65 -6.58 -2.56 -11.29
CA LYS A 65 -7.87 -3.09 -10.83
C LYS A 65 -7.99 -3.25 -9.31
N VAL A 66 -6.86 -3.27 -8.61
CA VAL A 66 -6.79 -3.39 -7.14
C VAL A 66 -6.55 -2.03 -6.49
N ASP A 67 -6.88 -1.87 -5.22
CA ASP A 67 -6.67 -0.62 -4.49
C ASP A 67 -5.41 -0.68 -3.62
N VAL A 68 -5.05 -1.89 -3.17
CA VAL A 68 -3.89 -2.15 -2.31
C VAL A 68 -3.05 -3.29 -2.87
N VAL A 69 -1.73 -3.12 -2.86
CA VAL A 69 -0.74 -4.17 -3.11
C VAL A 69 0.04 -4.40 -1.82
N VAL A 70 0.15 -5.64 -1.38
CA VAL A 70 1.03 -6.05 -0.28
C VAL A 70 2.11 -6.96 -0.84
N SER A 71 3.37 -6.68 -0.57
CA SER A 71 4.50 -7.49 -1.05
C SER A 71 5.34 -8.04 0.09
N SER A 72 5.54 -9.36 0.10
CA SER A 72 6.36 -10.08 1.08
C SER A 72 7.00 -11.31 0.44
N THR A 73 7.74 -11.09 -0.64
CA THR A 73 8.48 -12.14 -1.33
C THR A 73 9.91 -12.28 -0.81
N SER A 74 10.60 -13.30 -1.31
CA SER A 74 12.04 -13.52 -1.09
C SER A 74 12.86 -13.17 -2.34
N ALA A 75 12.41 -12.20 -3.13
CA ALA A 75 13.13 -11.80 -4.33
C ALA A 75 14.42 -11.05 -3.96
N PRO A 76 15.54 -11.32 -4.66
CA PRO A 76 16.78 -10.57 -4.46
C PRO A 76 16.71 -9.18 -5.08
N GLU A 77 15.81 -8.97 -6.04
CA GLU A 77 15.58 -7.69 -6.74
C GLU A 77 14.10 -7.29 -6.66
N PRO A 78 13.78 -6.00 -6.77
CA PRO A 78 12.41 -5.53 -6.78
C PRO A 78 11.55 -6.19 -7.87
N VAL A 79 10.45 -6.80 -7.45
CA VAL A 79 9.45 -7.43 -8.31
C VAL A 79 8.40 -6.45 -8.81
N LEU A 80 8.14 -5.37 -8.06
CA LEU A 80 7.23 -4.30 -8.44
C LEU A 80 8.04 -3.08 -8.88
N THR A 81 8.00 -2.80 -10.18
CA THR A 81 8.86 -1.79 -10.81
C THR A 81 8.12 -0.48 -11.10
N VAL A 82 8.88 0.61 -11.26
CA VAL A 82 8.34 1.93 -11.63
C VAL A 82 7.53 1.89 -12.93
N PRO A 83 7.99 1.25 -14.03
CA PRO A 83 7.20 1.18 -15.25
C PRO A 83 5.86 0.48 -15.07
N MET A 84 5.82 -0.64 -14.34
CA MET A 84 4.57 -1.38 -14.07
C MET A 84 3.55 -0.54 -13.32
N VAL A 85 3.98 0.16 -12.27
CA VAL A 85 3.08 1.01 -11.48
C VAL A 85 2.64 2.24 -12.27
N ARG A 86 3.55 2.85 -13.05
CA ARG A 86 3.22 4.00 -13.92
C ARG A 86 2.18 3.65 -14.97
N GLU A 87 2.33 2.51 -15.65
CA GLU A 87 1.36 2.01 -16.62
C GLU A 87 0.00 1.76 -15.95
N ALA A 88 0.01 1.11 -14.78
CA ALA A 88 -1.21 0.89 -14.02
C ALA A 88 -1.89 2.20 -13.62
N LEU A 89 -1.15 3.22 -13.14
CA LEU A 89 -1.70 4.53 -12.76
C LEU A 89 -2.37 5.26 -13.93
N ALA A 90 -1.82 5.13 -15.14
CA ALA A 90 -2.42 5.72 -16.34
C ALA A 90 -3.82 5.14 -16.62
N GLU A 91 -4.04 3.85 -16.35
CA GLU A 91 -5.34 3.17 -16.53
C GLU A 91 -6.34 3.43 -15.39
N ARG A 92 -5.88 3.97 -14.25
CA ARG A 92 -6.70 4.09 -13.04
C ARG A 92 -7.60 5.30 -12.99
N GLY A 93 -7.49 6.22 -13.95
CA GLY A 93 -8.35 7.41 -14.03
C GLY A 93 -8.25 8.31 -12.79
N GLY A 94 -7.04 8.47 -12.23
CA GLY A 94 -6.80 9.27 -11.03
C GLY A 94 -7.02 8.55 -9.70
N ARG A 95 -7.42 7.27 -9.70
CA ARG A 95 -7.48 6.47 -8.47
C ARG A 95 -6.08 6.10 -7.99
N SER A 96 -5.77 6.43 -6.74
CA SER A 96 -4.50 6.09 -6.11
C SER A 96 -4.29 4.59 -5.94
N LEU A 97 -3.04 4.14 -5.93
CA LEU A 97 -2.60 2.79 -5.59
C LEU A 97 -1.79 2.82 -4.29
N PHE A 98 -2.22 2.04 -3.30
CA PHE A 98 -1.45 1.86 -2.07
C PHE A 98 -0.57 0.63 -2.19
N VAL A 99 0.70 0.75 -1.81
CA VAL A 99 1.70 -0.31 -1.89
C VAL A 99 2.36 -0.47 -0.53
N VAL A 100 2.32 -1.69 0.00
CA VAL A 100 2.86 -2.06 1.31
C VAL A 100 3.96 -3.09 1.09
N ASP A 101 5.22 -2.66 1.21
CA ASP A 101 6.44 -3.45 1.01
C ASP A 101 7.00 -3.92 2.37
N ILE A 102 6.73 -5.18 2.69
CA ILE A 102 7.17 -5.82 3.94
C ILE A 102 8.24 -6.90 3.67
N ALA A 103 8.95 -6.81 2.55
CA ALA A 103 10.02 -7.72 2.17
C ALA A 103 11.42 -7.20 2.56
N MET A 104 12.37 -8.13 2.73
CA MET A 104 13.79 -7.84 2.92
C MET A 104 14.64 -8.88 2.18
N PRO A 105 15.39 -8.53 1.12
CA PRO A 105 15.45 -7.21 0.46
C PRO A 105 14.09 -6.72 -0.06
N ARG A 106 14.01 -5.42 -0.38
CA ARG A 106 12.76 -4.77 -0.82
C ARG A 106 12.22 -5.37 -2.11
N ASP A 107 10.91 -5.60 -2.14
CA ASP A 107 10.21 -6.07 -3.31
C ASP A 107 9.82 -4.94 -4.28
N VAL A 108 9.80 -3.70 -3.80
CA VAL A 108 9.31 -2.56 -4.57
C VAL A 108 10.44 -1.61 -4.89
N ALA A 109 10.52 -1.18 -6.15
CA ALA A 109 11.52 -0.20 -6.57
C ALA A 109 11.28 1.13 -5.85
N GLU A 110 12.36 1.79 -5.40
CA GLU A 110 12.27 3.02 -4.59
C GLU A 110 11.49 4.15 -5.28
N GLY A 111 11.74 4.37 -6.57
CA GLY A 111 11.04 5.37 -7.37
C GLY A 111 9.53 5.15 -7.55
N VAL A 112 8.95 4.05 -7.06
CA VAL A 112 7.49 3.88 -7.03
C VAL A 112 6.85 4.92 -6.11
N GLY A 113 7.50 5.27 -5.00
CA GLY A 113 6.99 6.29 -4.06
C GLY A 113 7.02 7.72 -4.61
N GLU A 114 7.72 7.95 -5.72
CA GLU A 114 7.82 9.25 -6.39
C GLU A 114 6.72 9.47 -7.44
N LEU A 115 5.90 8.45 -7.72
CA LEU A 115 4.84 8.54 -8.71
C LEU A 115 3.59 9.18 -8.12
N ASP A 116 3.07 10.22 -8.79
CA ASP A 116 1.78 10.81 -8.44
C ASP A 116 0.67 9.75 -8.46
N GLY A 117 0.03 9.57 -7.31
CA GLY A 117 -1.02 8.58 -7.13
C GLY A 117 -0.55 7.20 -6.67
N ALA A 118 0.76 6.95 -6.50
CA ALA A 118 1.26 5.80 -5.75
C ALA A 118 1.64 6.22 -4.32
N TYR A 119 1.24 5.42 -3.34
CA TYR A 119 1.66 5.60 -1.95
C TYR A 119 2.37 4.33 -1.50
N LEU A 120 3.69 4.42 -1.35
CA LEU A 120 4.55 3.32 -0.94
C LEU A 120 4.85 3.41 0.56
N TYR A 121 4.59 2.32 1.27
CA TYR A 121 4.92 2.14 2.68
C TYR A 121 5.82 0.93 2.82
N THR A 122 6.95 1.10 3.48
CA THR A 122 7.86 0.02 3.81
C THR A 122 7.67 -0.46 5.25
N LEU A 123 8.21 -1.62 5.59
CA LEU A 123 8.26 -2.10 6.97
C LEU A 123 8.82 -1.03 7.95
N SER A 124 9.80 -0.23 7.51
CA SER A 124 10.38 0.85 8.31
C SER A 124 9.38 1.97 8.57
N ASP A 125 8.64 2.41 7.54
CA ASP A 125 7.63 3.47 7.67
C ASP A 125 6.50 3.03 8.60
N LEU A 126 6.07 1.78 8.46
CA LEU A 126 5.04 1.20 9.32
C LEU A 126 5.53 1.06 10.77
N GLY A 127 6.81 0.72 10.97
CA GLY A 127 7.43 0.69 12.29
C GLY A 127 7.48 2.07 12.95
N ALA A 128 7.77 3.13 12.20
CA ALA A 128 7.75 4.50 12.70
C ALA A 128 6.33 4.96 13.08
N LEU A 129 5.33 4.67 12.24
CA LEU A 129 3.92 4.94 12.53
C LEU A 129 3.41 4.17 13.75
N ALA A 130 3.80 2.90 13.87
CA ALA A 130 3.48 2.08 15.03
C ALA A 130 4.16 2.63 16.29
N ALA A 131 5.42 3.06 16.24
CA ALA A 131 6.12 3.68 17.36
C ALA A 131 5.45 4.98 17.82
N GLU A 132 5.05 5.86 16.89
CA GLU A 132 4.29 7.08 17.23
C GLU A 132 2.92 6.78 17.88
N ASN A 133 2.32 5.63 17.56
CA ASN A 133 1.07 5.17 18.15
C ASN A 133 1.27 4.38 19.46
N ALA A 134 2.41 3.70 19.61
CA ALA A 134 2.82 2.95 20.80
C ALA A 134 3.37 3.88 21.89
N ASP A 135 3.98 5.00 21.54
CA ASP A 135 4.30 6.07 22.51
C ASP A 135 3.03 6.64 23.15
N LYS A 136 1.88 6.53 22.47
CA LYS A 136 0.54 6.83 23.04
C LYS A 136 -0.02 5.68 23.87
N ARG A 137 0.51 4.45 23.75
CA ARG A 137 0.07 3.21 24.42
C ARG A 137 1.29 2.40 24.89
N ARG A 138 1.99 2.88 25.93
CA ARG A 138 3.24 2.25 26.39
C ARG A 138 3.12 0.74 26.60
N GLY A 139 4.11 0.00 26.09
CA GLY A 139 4.62 -1.21 26.71
C GLY A 139 4.80 -2.41 25.78
N GLU A 140 6.06 -2.70 25.47
CA GLU A 140 6.63 -4.03 25.20
C GLU A 140 6.70 -4.51 23.74
N PHE A 141 7.94 -4.68 23.30
CA PHE A 141 8.38 -4.96 21.95
C PHE A 141 8.87 -6.40 21.88
N THR A 142 8.24 -7.26 21.07
CA THR A 142 8.87 -8.52 20.64
C THR A 142 8.43 -8.94 19.24
N ALA A 143 9.44 -9.11 18.38
CA ALA A 143 9.49 -9.77 17.08
C ALA A 143 8.66 -9.16 15.94
N ALA A 144 9.30 -9.01 14.78
CA ALA A 144 8.79 -8.39 13.54
C ALA A 144 7.36 -8.81 13.10
N SER A 145 6.83 -9.94 13.57
CA SER A 145 5.42 -10.32 13.37
C SER A 145 4.43 -9.45 14.14
N ALA A 146 4.76 -9.01 15.37
CA ALA A 146 3.95 -8.06 16.12
C ALA A 146 4.00 -6.68 15.47
N VAL A 147 5.16 -6.27 14.97
CA VAL A 147 5.30 -5.05 14.15
C VAL A 147 4.45 -5.13 12.89
N VAL A 148 4.37 -6.27 12.20
CA VAL A 148 3.50 -6.45 11.03
C VAL A 148 2.02 -6.40 11.41
N ALA A 149 1.64 -6.95 12.56
CA ALA A 149 0.26 -6.88 13.05
C ALA A 149 -0.13 -5.44 13.43
N ASP A 150 0.73 -4.73 14.16
CA ASP A 150 0.56 -3.31 14.51
C ASP A 150 0.62 -2.39 13.28
N ALA A 151 1.48 -2.73 12.31
CA ALA A 151 1.57 -2.06 11.03
C ALA A 151 0.29 -2.24 10.21
N ALA A 152 -0.29 -3.44 10.24
CA ALA A 152 -1.56 -3.72 9.57
C ALA A 152 -2.73 -3.00 10.26
N GLU A 153 -2.74 -2.93 11.61
CA GLU A 153 -3.71 -2.13 12.37
C GLU A 153 -3.54 -0.62 12.08
N SER A 154 -2.31 -0.13 12.09
CA SER A 154 -1.96 1.26 11.79
C SER A 154 -2.29 1.63 10.35
N PHE A 155 -2.09 0.70 9.39
CA PHE A 155 -2.50 0.86 8.00
C PHE A 155 -4.02 0.96 7.87
N GLY A 156 -4.77 0.14 8.60
CA GLY A 156 -6.23 0.24 8.69
C GLY A 156 -6.69 1.60 9.23
N ALA A 157 -6.13 2.04 10.35
CA ALA A 157 -6.46 3.34 10.95
C ALA A 157 -6.06 4.52 10.05
N TRP A 158 -4.92 4.41 9.36
CA TRP A 158 -4.45 5.43 8.44
C TRP A 158 -5.32 5.53 7.19
N LEU A 159 -5.74 4.40 6.59
CA LEU A 159 -6.66 4.37 5.44
C LEU A 159 -7.99 5.08 5.76
N GLU A 160 -8.48 4.94 6.98
CA GLU A 160 -9.67 5.66 7.46
C GLU A 160 -9.40 7.18 7.55
N SER A 161 -8.21 7.61 8.00
CA SER A 161 -7.83 9.03 8.10
C SER A 161 -7.67 9.74 6.76
N VAL A 162 -7.11 9.06 5.74
CA VAL A 162 -6.95 9.60 4.38
C VAL A 162 -8.30 9.85 3.72
N ARG A 163 -9.31 9.03 4.00
CA ARG A 163 -10.67 9.23 3.47
C ARG A 163 -11.44 10.32 4.23
N ALA A 164 -11.24 10.50 5.54
CA ALA A 164 -11.76 11.66 6.27
C ALA A 164 -11.20 12.99 5.71
N GLY A 165 -9.93 12.98 5.27
CA GLY A 165 -9.31 14.11 4.56
C GLY A 165 -9.84 14.35 3.14
N ARG A 166 -10.49 13.38 2.50
CA ARG A 166 -11.13 13.57 1.18
C ARG A 166 -12.43 14.40 1.24
N GLU A 167 -13.00 14.62 2.42
CA GLU A 167 -14.14 15.55 2.59
C GLU A 167 -13.68 17.03 2.63
N VAL A 168 -12.38 17.30 2.78
CA VAL A 168 -11.81 18.67 2.85
C VAL A 168 -11.30 19.17 1.49
N SER A 169 -11.38 18.40 0.41
CA SER A 169 -10.97 18.84 -0.94
C SER A 169 -12.13 19.37 -1.81
N LEU A 170 -13.21 19.89 -1.20
CA LEU A 170 -14.24 20.66 -1.92
C LEU A 170 -14.50 22.07 -1.36
N ARG A 171 -13.69 22.56 -0.42
CA ARG A 171 -13.70 23.98 -0.04
C ARG A 171 -12.29 24.45 0.32
N HIS A 172 -11.56 24.93 -0.68
CA HIS A 172 -10.72 26.14 -0.59
C HIS A 172 -10.18 26.48 -2.00
N SER A 173 -11.08 26.88 -2.89
CA SER A 173 -10.74 27.74 -4.04
C SER A 173 -10.86 29.20 -3.61
N THR A 174 -10.00 29.68 -2.72
CA THR A 174 -9.69 31.11 -2.55
C THR A 174 -8.55 31.27 -1.56
N LEU A 175 -7.31 31.27 -2.05
CA LEU A 175 -6.35 32.29 -1.65
C LEU A 175 -5.59 32.73 -2.89
N ARG A 176 -5.98 33.92 -3.35
CA ARG A 176 -5.35 34.73 -4.39
C ARG A 176 -3.94 35.11 -3.92
N PRO A 177 -2.91 35.10 -4.77
CA PRO A 177 -1.60 35.62 -4.42
C PRO A 177 -1.64 37.16 -4.31
N LEU A 178 -1.30 37.69 -3.13
CA LEU A 178 -0.80 39.04 -2.93
C LEU A 178 0.73 38.88 -2.77
N GLY A 179 1.64 39.46 -3.56
CA GLY A 179 1.52 40.44 -4.61
C GLY A 179 2.75 40.41 -5.52
N ALA A 180 2.74 41.33 -6.47
CA ALA A 180 3.45 41.36 -7.74
C ALA A 180 4.97 41.63 -7.67
N ALA A 181 5.67 41.18 -8.72
CA ALA A 181 6.91 41.79 -9.24
C ALA A 181 6.55 43.12 -9.98
N PRO A 182 7.45 44.13 -10.14
CA PRO A 182 8.66 44.02 -10.97
C PRO A 182 9.85 44.92 -10.52
N ALA A 183 10.93 44.85 -11.31
CA ALA A 183 12.20 45.54 -11.15
C ALA A 183 12.19 47.07 -11.36
N LEU A 184 13.30 47.69 -10.92
CA LEU A 184 13.93 48.97 -11.32
C LEU A 184 13.50 50.31 -10.67
N ARG A 185 14.55 50.91 -10.05
CA ARG A 185 14.95 52.34 -9.98
C ARG A 185 13.94 53.38 -9.50
N ALA A 186 14.39 54.19 -8.54
CA ALA A 186 14.23 55.63 -8.61
C ALA A 186 15.39 56.32 -7.91
N ALA A 187 15.95 57.33 -8.58
CA ALA A 187 16.43 58.53 -7.91
C ALA A 187 15.20 59.36 -7.50
#